data_AF-A0A166S3K5-F1
#
_entry.id   AF-A0A166S3K5-F1
#
_cell.length_a   1.000
_cell.length_b   1.000
_cell.length_c   1.000
_cell.angle_alpha   90.00
_cell.angle_beta   90.00
_cell.angle_gamma   90.00
#
_symmetry.space_group_name_H-M   'P 1'
#
loop_
_entity.id
_entity.type
_entity.pdbx_description
1 polymer ?
#
loop_
_entity_poly.entity_id
_entity_poly.type
_entity_poly.pdbx_seq_one_letter_code
_entity_poly.pdbx_strand_id
1 'polypeptide(L)' 'MEKVWHLAVAGEVSGPFSKAALGRKVTDGSLTRETHVWTPGQDGWIRAGEVDELARLFTVLPPPPPPPA' A
#
# COMPACT_ATOMS: atom_id res chain seq x y z
N MET A 1 -2.84 17.93 -1.49
CA MET A 1 -2.35 17.49 -0.16
C MET A 1 -1.58 16.21 -0.39
N GLU A 2 -0.34 16.11 0.09
CA GLU A 2 0.41 14.88 -0.02
C GLU A 2 -0.21 13.82 0.89
N LYS A 3 -0.47 12.63 0.35
CA LYS A 3 -1.04 11.52 1.13
C LYS A 3 0.09 10.80 1.85
N VAL A 4 0.00 10.79 3.17
CA VAL A 4 0.98 10.16 4.07
C VAL A 4 0.43 8.87 4.63
N TRP A 5 1.32 7.90 4.77
CA TRP A 5 0.98 6.54 5.18
C TRP A 5 1.79 6.12 6.39
N HIS A 6 1.11 5.52 7.34
CA HIS A 6 1.69 4.86 8.49
C HIS A 6 1.58 3.36 8.29
N LEU A 7 2.59 2.62 8.73
CA LEU A 7 2.70 1.18 8.63
C LEU A 7 2.76 0.60 10.03
N ALA A 8 1.96 -0.42 10.32
CA ALA A 8 2.05 -1.21 11.54
C ALA A 8 2.68 -2.56 11.21
N VAL A 9 3.93 -2.75 11.64
CA VAL A 9 4.73 -3.95 11.40
C VAL A 9 5.20 -4.47 12.76
N ALA A 10 4.91 -5.74 13.05
CA ALA A 10 5.30 -6.39 14.31
C ALA A 10 4.85 -5.65 15.59
N GLY A 11 3.74 -4.91 15.54
CA GLY A 11 3.22 -4.13 16.66
C GLY A 11 3.82 -2.73 16.80
N GLU A 12 4.78 -2.35 15.95
CA GLU A 12 5.35 -1.01 15.90
C GLU A 12 4.81 -0.21 14.72
N VAL A 13 4.53 1.06 14.96
CA VAL A 13 4.07 2.00 13.93
C VAL A 13 5.25 2.78 13.37
N SER A 14 5.48 2.64 12.07
CA SER A 14 6.49 3.37 11.30
C SER A 14 5.82 4.37 10.34
N GLY A 15 6.35 5.59 10.24
CA GLY A 15 5.89 6.61 9.28
C GLY A 15 5.95 8.04 9.84
N PRO A 16 5.38 9.03 9.13
CA PRO A 16 4.66 8.93 7.86
C PRO A 16 5.58 8.69 6.63
N PHE A 17 5.09 7.91 5.67
CA PHE A 17 5.73 7.65 4.38
C PHE A 17 4.85 8.14 3.23
N SER A 18 5.46 8.73 2.20
CA SER A 18 4.76 9.03 0.95
C SER A 18 4.56 7.75 0.13
N LYS A 19 3.58 7.74 -0.78
CA LYS A 19 3.29 6.58 -1.67
C LYS A 19 4.52 6.07 -2.43
N ALA A 20 5.41 6.97 -2.87
CA ALA A 20 6.65 6.60 -3.53
C ALA A 20 7.61 5.82 -2.62
N ALA A 21 7.70 6.19 -1.33
CA ALA A 21 8.50 5.45 -0.35
C ALA A 21 7.89 4.07 -0.06
N LEU A 22 6.56 3.97 -0.02
CA LEU A 22 5.88 2.67 0.08
C LEU A 22 6.17 1.76 -1.11
N GLY A 23 6.15 2.29 -2.34
CA GLY A 23 6.51 1.52 -3.53
C GLY A 23 7.90 0.89 -3.42
N ARG A 24 8.90 1.62 -2.90
CA ARG A 24 10.24 1.05 -2.64
C ARG A 24 10.21 -0.05 -1.58
N LYS A 25 9.44 0.14 -0.50
CA LYS A 25 9.29 -0.88 0.55
C LYS A 25 8.59 -2.15 0.05
N VAL A 26 7.65 -2.03 -0.88
CA VAL A 26 7.04 -3.18 -1.57
C VAL A 26 8.11 -3.94 -2.34
N THR A 27 8.93 -3.24 -3.12
CA THR A 27 10.00 -3.85 -3.92
C THR A 27 11.05 -4.55 -3.06
N ASP A 28 11.41 -3.97 -1.92
CA ASP A 28 12.36 -4.52 -0.96
C ASP A 28 11.76 -5.64 -0.07
N GLY A 29 10.43 -5.82 -0.08
CA GLY A 29 9.73 -6.81 0.75
C GLY A 29 9.44 -6.34 2.18
N SER A 30 9.93 -5.17 2.57
CA SER A 30 9.63 -4.48 3.84
C SER A 30 8.14 -4.12 4.02
N LEU A 31 7.36 -4.08 2.94
CA LEU A 31 5.91 -3.89 2.97
C LEU A 31 5.23 -4.99 2.17
N THR A 32 4.26 -5.67 2.78
CA THR A 32 3.49 -6.75 2.16
C THR A 32 1.99 -6.42 2.13
N ARG A 33 1.21 -7.17 1.36
CA ARG A 33 -0.25 -7.04 1.30
C ARG A 33 -0.93 -7.20 2.66
N GLU A 34 -0.30 -7.93 3.58
CA GLU A 34 -0.81 -8.21 4.93
C GLU A 34 -0.41 -7.14 5.95
N THR A 35 0.50 -6.24 5.59
CA THR A 35 0.93 -5.13 6.46
C THR A 35 -0.26 -4.21 6.72
N HIS A 36 -0.50 -3.88 7.98
CA HIS A 36 -1.54 -2.91 8.34
C HIS A 36 -1.05 -1.50 8.04
N VAL A 37 -1.88 -0.71 7.38
CA VAL A 37 -1.56 0.65 6.96
C VAL A 37 -2.68 1.60 7.31
N TRP A 38 -2.32 2.84 7.61
CA TRP A 38 -3.27 3.88 7.92
C TRP A 38 -2.85 5.19 7.25
N THR A 39 -3.83 5.98 6.85
CA THR A 39 -3.65 7.33 6.28
C THR A 39 -4.72 8.24 6.90
N PRO A 40 -4.45 9.55 7.04
CA PRO A 40 -5.47 10.50 7.44
C PRO A 40 -6.72 10.39 6.56
N GLY A 41 -7.90 10.31 7.19
CA GLY A 41 -9.19 10.13 6.52
C GLY A 41 -9.61 8.66 6.30
N GLN A 42 -8.80 7.69 6.70
CA GLN A 42 -9.15 6.27 6.69
C GLN A 42 -9.77 5.83 8.03
N ASP A 43 -10.71 4.88 7.96
CA ASP A 43 -11.39 4.27 9.10
C ASP A 43 -10.50 3.23 9.80
N GLY A 44 -9.42 3.71 10.43
CA GLY A 44 -8.46 2.85 11.14
C GLY A 44 -7.51 2.07 10.23
N TRP A 45 -6.78 1.12 10.83
CA TRP A 45 -5.75 0.33 10.15
C TRP A 45 -6.38 -0.70 9.22
N ILE A 46 -6.03 -0.64 7.94
CA ILE A 46 -6.50 -1.57 6.89
C ILE A 46 -5.30 -2.30 6.32
N ARG A 47 -5.44 -3.53 5.82
CA ARG A 47 -4.31 -4.21 5.17
C ARG A 47 -3.93 -3.52 3.86
N ALA A 48 -2.63 -3.41 3.58
CA ALA A 48 -2.13 -2.74 2.38
C ALA A 48 -2.71 -3.33 1.08
N GLY A 49 -3.03 -4.62 1.06
CA GLY A 49 -3.68 -5.29 -0.07
C GLY A 49 -5.16 -4.97 -0.25
N GLU A 50 -5.85 -4.49 0.79
CA GLU A 50 -7.27 -4.09 0.75
C GLU A 50 -7.43 -2.61 0.36
N VAL A 51 -6.37 -1.82 0.51
CA VAL A 51 -6.35 -0.44 0.05
C VAL A 51 -6.10 -0.42 -1.46
N ASP A 52 -7.12 -0.12 -2.26
CA ASP A 52 -7.06 -0.12 -3.73
C ASP A 52 -5.84 0.65 -4.29
N GLU A 53 -5.51 1.77 -3.66
CA GLU A 53 -4.37 2.61 -4.03
C GLU A 53 -3.01 1.92 -3.83
N LEU A 54 -2.87 1.13 -2.77
CA LEU A 54 -1.64 0.40 -2.43
C LEU A 54 -1.62 -1.00 -3.04
N ALA A 55 -2.78 -1.64 -3.22
CA ALA A 55 -2.97 -2.91 -3.90
C ALA A 55 -2.27 -2.91 -5.28
N ARG A 56 -2.34 -1.78 -5.99
CA ARG A 56 -1.68 -1.54 -7.29
C ARG A 56 -0.15 -1.60 -7.23
N LEU A 57 0.45 -1.29 -6.08
CA LEU A 57 1.90 -1.42 -5.89
C LEU A 57 2.34 -2.88 -5.86
N PHE A 58 1.45 -3.79 -5.43
CA PHE A 58 1.74 -5.22 -5.31
C PHE A 58 1.37 -6.03 -6.56
N THR A 59 0.64 -5.46 -7.51
CA THR A 59 0.30 -6.10 -8.78
C THR A 59 1.36 -5.75 -9.82
N VAL A 60 2.32 -6.65 -10.00
CA VAL A 60 3.31 -6.63 -11.10
C VAL A 60 2.70 -7.08 -12.43
N LEU A 61 1.48 -7.60 -12.43
CA LEU A 61 0.78 -8.01 -13.64
C LEU A 61 0.18 -6.78 -14.32
N PRO A 62 0.47 -6.55 -15.62
CA PRO A 62 -0.30 -5.59 -16.39
C PRO A 62 -1.78 -6.03 -16.35
N PRO A 63 -2.75 -5.10 -16.24
CA PRO A 63 -4.14 -5.46 -16.35
C PRO A 63 -4.36 -6.23 -17.66
N PRO A 64 -5.20 -7.28 -17.66
CA PRO A 64 -5.49 -8.01 -18.88
C PRO A 64 -6.00 -7.02 -19.94
N PRO A 65 -5.54 -7.13 -21.20
CA PRO A 65 -6.03 -6.26 -22.26
C PRO A 65 -7.56 -6.39 -22.35
N PRO A 66 -8.29 -5.30 -22.69
CA PRO A 66 -9.74 -5.37 -22.84
C PRO A 66 -10.11 -6.44 -23.88
N PRO A 67 -11.20 -7.18 -23.66
CA PRO A 67 -11.65 -8.19 -24.62
C PRO A 67 -11.92 -7.53 -25.98
N PRO A 68 -11.63 -8.21 -27.11
CA PRO A 68 -11.97 -7.72 -28.44
C PRO A 68 -13.49 -7.54 -28.55
N ALA A 69 -13.91 -6.48 -29.27
CA ALA A 69 -15.30 -6.13 -29.52
C ALA A 69 -16.05 -7.17 -30.36
#